data_AF-A0A7J6AIR3-F1
#
_entry.id   AF-A0A7J6AIR3-F1
#
_cell.length_a   1.000
_cell.length_b   1.000
_cell.length_c   1.000
_cell.angle_alpha   90.00
_cell.angle_beta   90.00
_cell.angle_gamma   90.00
#
_symmetry.space_group_name_H-M   'P 1'
#
loop_
_entity.id
_entity.type
_entity.pdbx_description
1 polymer ?
#
loop_
_entity_poly.entity_id
_entity_poly.type
_entity_poly.pdbx_seq_one_letter_code
_entity_poly.pdbx_strand_id
1 'polypeptide(L)'
;MFRPLSLALLLLATHLSSSLFLPDSPELRQLLSRYEDDLEANVTASASGSRVRRAIPWSDREEILLLHNKLRGAVYPTASNMEYMIWDDELERSATHWAEQCQWDHGPHDLLMSIGQNLAVHWGRYRSPAYHVQAWYDEVKDYTYPYPHECNPWCPERCSGPMCTHYTQIVWATTNRVGCAVHMCPSMNVWGETWENAVYLVCNYSPKGNWIGEAPYQHGRPCSQCPPSYGGVCKDNLCYKGTPRRPETQDMNEVEKPQVPVQVEIPQPRPASRTNPKPSTPKKPTPPKTTRTNFLTQNIKCETKMRDKCKGATCNRYNCPANCLYSNAKVWGTLYYDVQSSICRAAIHYGVIDNNGGLVEVARKDSFPFFVKATKNGVESFSKYKTANAFLVAKVEIKSVDCYTTVADICPFSDQHSTCPRVQCPASCKNQPSYWSPVIGTGVYADSSSICRAALHAGVIKASGGYLDILAMDKKNSYTGSLKNGVQSESKSQSQGGSFRVFTVRE
;
A
#
# COMPACT_ATOMS: atom_id res chain seq x y z
N MET A 1 -4.80 -74.16 -29.19
CA MET A 1 -6.25 -74.16 -29.50
C MET A 1 -6.81 -72.78 -29.16
N PHE A 2 -7.61 -72.22 -30.08
CA PHE A 2 -8.38 -70.96 -30.05
C PHE A 2 -7.67 -69.59 -30.24
N ARG A 3 -8.06 -68.92 -31.35
CA ARG A 3 -7.94 -67.49 -31.77
C ARG A 3 -9.17 -66.69 -31.22
N PRO A 4 -9.45 -65.36 -31.45
CA PRO A 4 -8.79 -64.30 -32.26
C PRO A 4 -8.82 -62.80 -31.72
N LEU A 5 -8.28 -61.86 -32.54
CA LEU A 5 -8.67 -60.45 -32.87
C LEU A 5 -8.29 -59.20 -31.99
N SER A 6 -7.63 -58.23 -32.66
CA SER A 6 -7.90 -56.74 -32.73
C SER A 6 -6.81 -55.71 -32.33
N LEU A 7 -6.37 -54.95 -33.36
CA LEU A 7 -6.00 -53.51 -33.51
C LEU A 7 -5.19 -52.68 -32.48
N ALA A 8 -4.13 -52.02 -32.99
CA ALA A 8 -3.76 -50.56 -32.91
C ALA A 8 -2.25 -50.42 -33.25
N LEU A 9 -1.73 -49.76 -34.30
CA LEU A 9 -1.87 -48.46 -34.96
C LEU A 9 -0.93 -47.33 -34.43
N LEU A 10 0.14 -47.06 -35.23
CA LEU A 10 0.90 -45.79 -35.47
C LEU A 10 1.70 -45.15 -34.30
N LEU A 11 2.88 -44.51 -34.43
CA LEU A 11 3.70 -43.98 -35.55
C LEU A 11 5.15 -43.77 -35.05
N LEU A 12 6.14 -44.17 -35.84
CA LEU A 12 7.53 -43.67 -35.80
C LEU A 12 7.70 -42.70 -36.98
N ALA A 13 8.24 -41.52 -36.75
CA ALA A 13 8.65 -40.60 -37.81
C ALA A 13 10.12 -40.19 -37.63
N THR A 14 10.85 -40.29 -38.73
CA THR A 14 12.30 -40.18 -38.91
C THR A 14 12.78 -38.73 -39.07
N HIS A 15 14.04 -38.50 -38.70
CA HIS A 15 14.79 -37.25 -38.92
C HIS A 15 14.98 -36.90 -40.40
N LEU A 16 14.77 -35.62 -40.76
CA LEU A 16 15.43 -34.97 -41.88
C LEU A 16 15.83 -33.54 -41.46
N SER A 17 17.13 -33.28 -41.45
CA SER A 17 17.75 -31.97 -41.26
C SER A 17 17.47 -31.04 -42.43
N SER A 18 16.95 -29.84 -42.14
CA SER A 18 16.84 -28.73 -43.10
C SER A 18 17.59 -27.54 -42.54
N SER A 19 18.74 -27.22 -43.13
CA SER A 19 19.42 -25.95 -42.99
C SER A 19 18.52 -24.85 -43.58
N LEU A 20 17.96 -24.01 -42.71
CA LEU A 20 17.18 -22.85 -43.11
C LEU A 20 18.13 -21.75 -43.62
N PHE A 21 18.12 -21.53 -44.92
CA PHE A 21 18.55 -20.29 -45.54
C PHE A 21 17.64 -19.16 -45.02
N LEU A 22 18.22 -18.14 -44.40
CA LEU A 22 17.48 -16.94 -43.99
C LEU A 22 17.10 -16.12 -45.25
N PRO A 23 15.86 -15.62 -45.33
CA PRO A 23 15.44 -14.76 -46.44
C PRO A 23 16.15 -13.41 -46.35
N ASP A 24 16.66 -12.95 -47.49
CA ASP A 24 17.41 -11.72 -47.70
C ASP A 24 16.46 -10.51 -47.49
N SER A 25 16.34 -10.03 -46.24
CA SER A 25 15.45 -8.91 -45.91
C SER A 25 16.21 -7.57 -45.99
N PRO A 26 15.58 -6.52 -46.55
CA PRO A 26 16.20 -5.20 -46.63
C PRO A 26 16.45 -4.59 -45.25
N GLU A 27 15.65 -4.95 -44.23
CA GLU A 27 15.90 -4.52 -42.84
C GLU A 27 17.14 -5.17 -42.23
N LEU A 28 17.43 -6.44 -42.55
CA LEU A 28 18.63 -7.15 -42.08
C LEU A 28 19.90 -6.57 -42.73
N ARG A 29 19.83 -6.19 -44.01
CA ARG A 29 20.94 -5.47 -44.68
C ARG A 29 21.18 -4.07 -44.08
N GLN A 30 20.12 -3.35 -43.72
CA GLN A 30 20.23 -2.04 -43.05
C GLN A 30 20.69 -2.13 -41.58
N LEU A 31 20.52 -3.30 -40.96
CA LEU A 31 21.08 -3.63 -39.64
C LEU A 31 22.54 -4.05 -39.74
N LEU A 32 22.91 -4.89 -40.72
CA LEU A 32 24.29 -5.32 -40.94
C LEU A 32 25.18 -4.18 -41.46
N SER A 33 24.67 -3.30 -42.32
CA SER A 33 25.43 -2.12 -42.78
C SER A 33 25.75 -1.15 -41.64
N ARG A 34 24.87 -1.06 -40.63
CA ARG A 34 25.11 -0.27 -39.41
C ARG A 34 26.25 -0.85 -38.56
N TYR A 35 26.40 -2.18 -38.56
CA TYR A 35 27.51 -2.87 -37.88
C TYR A 35 28.80 -2.86 -38.71
N GLU A 36 28.72 -2.87 -40.05
CA GLU A 36 29.89 -2.71 -40.93
C GLU A 36 30.44 -1.29 -40.89
N ASP A 37 29.60 -0.25 -40.87
CA ASP A 37 30.04 1.15 -40.69
C ASP A 37 30.76 1.35 -39.34
N ASP A 38 30.33 0.65 -38.28
CA ASP A 38 30.97 0.65 -36.95
C ASP A 38 32.29 -0.15 -36.90
N LEU A 39 32.50 -1.07 -37.85
CA LEU A 39 33.73 -1.85 -38.02
C LEU A 39 34.71 -1.16 -39.00
N GLU A 40 34.24 -0.43 -40.01
CA GLU A 40 35.09 0.35 -40.92
C GLU A 40 35.60 1.64 -40.27
N ALA A 41 34.82 2.23 -39.35
CA ALA A 41 35.29 3.30 -38.47
C ALA A 41 36.46 2.85 -37.55
N ASN A 42 36.67 1.53 -37.34
CA ASN A 42 37.79 0.98 -36.59
C ASN A 42 39.11 0.86 -37.38
N VAL A 43 39.15 1.09 -38.70
CA VAL A 43 40.41 1.02 -39.47
C VAL A 43 41.10 2.39 -39.53
N THR A 44 40.34 3.50 -39.47
CA THR A 44 40.89 4.86 -39.58
C THR A 44 41.22 5.53 -38.24
N ALA A 45 40.77 4.96 -37.11
CA ALA A 45 40.97 5.52 -35.77
C ALA A 45 42.15 4.89 -34.99
N SER A 46 43.09 4.21 -35.66
CA SER A 46 44.30 3.64 -35.04
C SER A 46 45.35 4.69 -34.61
N ALA A 47 45.06 5.99 -34.69
CA ALA A 47 45.96 7.03 -34.24
C ALA A 47 45.23 8.01 -33.32
N SER A 48 45.60 7.97 -32.02
CA SER A 48 45.32 8.95 -30.96
C SER A 48 44.21 8.59 -29.95
N GLY A 49 44.67 8.12 -28.78
CA GLY A 49 44.00 8.30 -27.49
C GLY A 49 43.12 7.14 -27.04
N SER A 50 43.63 6.35 -26.08
CA SER A 50 42.85 5.37 -25.32
C SER A 50 41.67 6.04 -24.61
N ARG A 51 40.51 6.07 -25.25
CA ARG A 51 39.23 6.22 -24.56
C ARG A 51 38.84 4.82 -24.09
N VAL A 52 38.95 4.60 -22.78
CA VAL A 52 38.45 3.39 -22.11
C VAL A 52 37.01 3.15 -22.59
N ARG A 53 36.79 2.08 -23.37
CA ARG A 53 35.45 1.65 -23.78
C ARG A 53 34.66 1.34 -22.49
N ARG A 54 33.48 1.92 -22.30
CA ARG A 54 32.63 1.58 -21.15
C ARG A 54 32.23 0.11 -21.23
N ALA A 55 32.25 -0.57 -20.09
CA ALA A 55 31.83 -1.97 -19.97
C ALA A 55 30.31 -2.16 -20.15
N ILE A 56 29.53 -1.07 -20.04
CA ILE A 56 28.10 -1.08 -20.30
C ILE A 56 27.69 0.13 -21.16
N PRO A 57 26.87 -0.05 -22.22
CA PRO A 57 26.30 1.05 -22.99
C PRO A 57 25.43 1.98 -22.13
N TRP A 58 25.31 3.24 -22.52
CA TRP A 58 24.48 4.22 -21.80
C TRP A 58 22.99 3.82 -21.80
N SER A 59 22.50 3.25 -22.90
CA SER A 59 21.13 2.73 -23.01
C SER A 59 20.83 1.68 -21.96
N ASP A 60 21.78 0.76 -21.76
CA ASP A 60 21.61 -0.38 -20.85
C ASP A 60 21.70 0.09 -19.40
N ARG A 61 22.60 1.04 -19.10
CA ARG A 61 22.64 1.73 -17.80
C ARG A 61 21.29 2.36 -17.47
N GLU A 62 20.71 3.09 -18.41
CA GLU A 62 19.41 3.75 -18.21
C GLU A 62 18.30 2.73 -18.02
N GLU A 63 18.27 1.67 -18.84
CA GLU A 63 17.30 0.59 -18.74
C GLU A 63 17.36 -0.13 -17.38
N ILE A 64 18.58 -0.48 -16.92
CA ILE A 64 18.81 -1.09 -15.61
C ILE A 64 18.29 -0.18 -14.50
N LEU A 65 18.67 1.10 -14.51
CA LEU A 65 18.31 2.04 -13.44
C LEU A 65 16.79 2.29 -13.40
N LEU A 66 16.17 2.45 -14.58
CA LEU A 66 14.73 2.63 -14.70
C LEU A 66 13.99 1.39 -14.20
N LEU A 67 14.45 0.20 -14.57
CA LEU A 67 13.82 -1.05 -14.14
C LEU A 67 13.96 -1.24 -12.63
N HIS A 68 15.13 -1.01 -12.04
CA HIS A 68 15.32 -1.06 -10.58
C HIS A 68 14.31 -0.16 -9.86
N ASN A 69 14.23 1.11 -10.24
CA ASN A 69 13.32 2.06 -9.60
C ASN A 69 11.85 1.69 -9.82
N LYS A 70 11.48 1.24 -11.03
CA LYS A 70 10.11 0.77 -11.33
C LYS A 70 9.72 -0.40 -10.42
N LEU A 71 10.61 -1.38 -10.25
CA LEU A 71 10.38 -2.56 -9.42
C LEU A 71 10.32 -2.19 -7.93
N ARG A 72 11.24 -1.35 -7.46
CA ARG A 72 11.26 -0.83 -6.08
C ARG A 72 9.98 -0.08 -5.71
N GLY A 73 9.43 0.71 -6.63
CA GLY A 73 8.18 1.45 -6.43
C GLY A 73 6.91 0.59 -6.51
N ALA A 74 7.03 -0.67 -6.97
CA ALA A 74 5.91 -1.57 -7.22
C ALA A 74 5.82 -2.75 -6.24
N VAL A 75 6.65 -2.77 -5.19
CA VAL A 75 6.71 -3.89 -4.23
C VAL A 75 5.41 -4.08 -3.46
N TYR A 76 5.12 -5.34 -3.12
CA TYR A 76 4.07 -5.72 -2.18
C TYR A 76 4.65 -6.69 -1.12
N PRO A 77 4.42 -6.48 0.18
CA PRO A 77 3.66 -5.35 0.76
C PRO A 77 4.39 -4.01 0.53
N THR A 78 3.67 -2.89 0.61
CA THR A 78 4.23 -1.57 0.23
C THR A 78 5.31 -1.10 1.21
N ALA A 79 6.29 -0.36 0.69
CA ALA A 79 7.45 0.11 1.45
C ALA A 79 7.31 1.58 1.86
N SER A 80 7.46 1.91 3.15
CA SER A 80 7.35 3.27 3.66
C SER A 80 8.60 4.13 3.45
N ASN A 81 9.77 3.49 3.29
CA ASN A 81 11.08 4.14 3.32
C ASN A 81 11.94 3.84 2.08
N MET A 82 11.34 3.38 0.99
CA MET A 82 12.09 2.97 -0.21
C MET A 82 12.79 4.16 -0.87
N GLU A 83 14.13 4.17 -0.87
CA GLU A 83 14.90 5.26 -1.46
C GLU A 83 14.97 5.16 -2.99
N TYR A 84 14.93 6.30 -3.67
CA TYR A 84 15.19 6.37 -5.10
C TYR A 84 16.65 6.02 -5.37
N MET A 85 16.86 5.09 -6.30
CA MET A 85 18.17 4.61 -6.67
C MET A 85 18.74 5.47 -7.81
N ILE A 86 20.00 5.87 -7.68
CA ILE A 86 20.78 6.56 -8.72
C ILE A 86 21.91 5.66 -9.21
N TRP A 87 22.41 5.95 -10.41
CA TRP A 87 23.61 5.28 -10.91
C TRP A 87 24.87 5.84 -10.24
N ASP A 88 25.82 4.96 -9.94
CA ASP A 88 27.11 5.30 -9.36
C ASP A 88 28.26 4.76 -10.21
N ASP A 89 29.06 5.67 -10.76
CA ASP A 89 30.13 5.33 -11.69
C ASP A 89 31.32 4.63 -10.98
N GLU A 90 31.48 4.75 -9.65
CA GLU A 90 32.49 4.00 -8.89
C GLU A 90 32.07 2.53 -8.71
N LEU A 91 30.78 2.30 -8.43
CA LEU A 91 30.22 0.96 -8.38
C LEU A 91 30.32 0.27 -9.74
N GLU A 92 30.07 1.00 -10.85
CA GLU A 92 30.24 0.49 -12.21
C GLU A 92 31.70 0.09 -12.50
N ARG A 93 32.67 0.94 -12.14
CA ARG A 93 34.10 0.64 -12.31
C ARG A 93 34.50 -0.61 -11.53
N SER A 94 34.05 -0.72 -10.28
CA SER A 94 34.29 -1.91 -9.46
C SER A 94 33.63 -3.16 -10.06
N ALA A 95 32.40 -3.06 -10.55
CA ALA A 95 31.70 -4.16 -11.21
C ALA A 95 32.40 -4.60 -12.50
N THR A 96 32.95 -3.66 -13.26
CA THR A 96 33.75 -3.93 -14.48
C THR A 96 34.97 -4.75 -14.14
N HIS A 97 35.75 -4.30 -13.15
CA HIS A 97 36.95 -5.00 -12.73
C HIS A 97 36.67 -6.44 -12.29
N TRP A 98 35.53 -6.67 -11.60
CA TRP A 98 35.12 -8.01 -11.20
C TRP A 98 34.62 -8.86 -12.37
N ALA A 99 33.81 -8.29 -13.26
CA ALA A 99 33.28 -8.98 -14.43
C ALA A 99 34.39 -9.49 -15.37
N GLU A 100 35.48 -8.73 -15.50
CA GLU A 100 36.69 -9.09 -16.27
C GLU A 100 37.44 -10.29 -15.70
N GLN A 101 37.24 -10.65 -14.42
CA GLN A 101 37.89 -11.82 -13.84
C GLN A 101 37.29 -13.14 -14.36
N CYS A 102 36.07 -13.11 -14.90
CA CYS A 102 35.37 -14.29 -15.39
C CYS A 102 35.29 -15.43 -14.36
N GLN A 103 35.03 -15.05 -13.11
CA GLN A 103 34.84 -15.98 -11.99
C GLN A 103 33.37 -15.95 -11.55
N TRP A 104 32.72 -17.12 -11.53
CA TRP A 104 31.34 -17.24 -11.05
C TRP A 104 31.30 -17.29 -9.52
N ASP A 105 31.68 -16.18 -8.89
CA ASP A 105 31.68 -15.99 -7.45
C ASP A 105 31.50 -14.50 -7.10
N HIS A 106 31.17 -14.21 -5.84
CA HIS A 106 31.10 -12.84 -5.34
C HIS A 106 32.48 -12.26 -5.06
N GLY A 107 32.68 -10.98 -5.38
CA GLY A 107 33.93 -10.30 -5.03
C GLY A 107 34.09 -8.88 -5.58
N PRO A 108 35.26 -8.26 -5.34
CA PRO A 108 36.35 -8.78 -4.50
C PRO A 108 35.97 -8.73 -3.01
N HIS A 109 36.49 -9.69 -2.22
CA HIS A 109 36.05 -9.97 -0.85
C HIS A 109 36.13 -8.76 0.11
N ASP A 110 37.13 -7.90 -0.06
CA ASP A 110 37.35 -6.69 0.72
C ASP A 110 36.24 -5.65 0.53
N LEU A 111 35.66 -5.57 -0.67
CA LEU A 111 34.55 -4.66 -0.95
C LEU A 111 33.21 -5.19 -0.43
N LEU A 112 33.00 -6.51 -0.44
CA LEU A 112 31.73 -7.15 -0.06
C LEU A 112 31.28 -6.87 1.38
N MET A 113 32.16 -6.36 2.24
CA MET A 113 31.78 -5.90 3.59
C MET A 113 30.96 -4.60 3.57
N SER A 114 31.12 -3.79 2.52
CA SER A 114 30.57 -2.43 2.42
C SER A 114 29.56 -2.25 1.29
N ILE A 115 29.60 -3.12 0.27
CA ILE A 115 28.69 -3.11 -0.88
C ILE A 115 27.88 -4.42 -0.97
N GLY A 116 26.71 -4.31 -1.58
CA GLY A 116 25.95 -5.46 -2.07
C GLY A 116 26.37 -5.83 -3.49
N GLN A 117 26.09 -7.05 -3.92
CA GLN A 117 26.39 -7.50 -5.28
C GLN A 117 25.38 -8.54 -5.75
N ASN A 118 24.81 -8.34 -6.95
CA ASN A 118 24.05 -9.35 -7.67
C ASN A 118 24.81 -9.77 -8.93
N LEU A 119 24.73 -11.07 -9.23
CA LEU A 119 25.43 -11.71 -10.34
C LEU A 119 24.41 -12.41 -11.25
N ALA A 120 24.62 -12.31 -12.56
CA ALA A 120 23.84 -13.06 -13.54
C ALA A 120 24.75 -13.52 -14.66
N VAL A 121 24.51 -14.73 -15.15
CA VAL A 121 25.25 -15.30 -16.26
C VAL A 121 24.28 -15.97 -17.23
N HIS A 122 24.54 -15.83 -18.52
CA HIS A 122 23.85 -16.57 -19.56
C HIS A 122 24.79 -16.89 -20.72
N TRP A 123 24.36 -17.82 -21.57
CA TRP A 123 25.06 -18.22 -22.78
C TRP A 123 24.07 -18.39 -23.92
N GLY A 124 24.54 -18.34 -25.16
CA GLY A 124 23.72 -18.50 -26.35
C GLY A 124 23.00 -17.22 -26.78
N ARG A 125 21.66 -17.23 -26.78
CA ARG A 125 20.87 -16.10 -27.29
C ARG A 125 21.08 -14.86 -26.44
N TYR A 126 21.21 -13.71 -27.11
CA TYR A 126 21.29 -12.41 -26.46
C TYR A 126 20.10 -12.19 -25.49
N ARG A 127 20.42 -11.71 -24.30
CA ARG A 127 19.46 -11.21 -23.30
C ARG A 127 19.94 -9.84 -22.85
N SER A 128 19.04 -8.86 -22.82
CA SER A 128 19.40 -7.53 -22.31
C SER A 128 19.74 -7.59 -20.82
N PRO A 129 20.54 -6.65 -20.29
CA PRO A 129 20.81 -6.59 -18.85
C PRO A 129 19.53 -6.47 -18.01
N ALA A 130 18.50 -5.78 -18.53
CA ALA A 130 17.20 -5.68 -17.89
C ALA A 130 16.47 -7.02 -17.73
N TYR A 131 16.69 -7.98 -18.65
CA TYR A 131 16.17 -9.34 -18.49
C TYR A 131 16.70 -9.99 -17.20
N HIS A 132 17.98 -9.81 -16.89
CA HIS A 132 18.59 -10.37 -15.68
C HIS A 132 18.10 -9.67 -14.42
N VAL A 133 17.93 -8.35 -14.46
CA VAL A 133 17.32 -7.58 -13.35
C VAL A 133 15.90 -8.07 -13.06
N GLN A 134 15.11 -8.34 -14.10
CA GLN A 134 13.77 -8.92 -13.95
C GLN A 134 13.85 -10.35 -13.37
N ALA A 135 14.78 -11.18 -13.84
CA ALA A 135 14.96 -12.54 -13.33
C ALA A 135 15.36 -12.56 -11.84
N TRP A 136 16.21 -11.63 -11.40
CA TRP A 136 16.52 -11.42 -9.98
C TRP A 136 15.27 -10.99 -9.19
N TYR A 137 14.45 -10.10 -9.74
CA TYR A 137 13.22 -9.66 -9.07
C TYR A 137 12.16 -10.77 -9.00
N ASP A 138 12.08 -11.65 -10.00
CA ASP A 138 11.09 -12.72 -10.07
C ASP A 138 11.24 -13.77 -8.95
N GLU A 139 12.36 -13.75 -8.21
CA GLU A 139 12.51 -14.49 -6.94
C GLU A 139 11.46 -14.07 -5.89
N VAL A 140 10.81 -12.90 -6.06
CA VAL A 140 9.68 -12.47 -5.22
C VAL A 140 8.57 -13.52 -5.11
N LYS A 141 8.40 -14.37 -6.12
CA LYS A 141 7.42 -15.47 -6.12
C LYS A 141 7.68 -16.51 -5.02
N ASP A 142 8.93 -16.62 -4.60
CA ASP A 142 9.45 -17.58 -3.62
C ASP A 142 9.79 -16.91 -2.28
N TYR A 143 9.70 -15.59 -2.21
CA TYR A 143 10.01 -14.80 -1.02
C TYR A 143 8.76 -14.46 -0.22
N THR A 144 8.84 -14.59 1.10
CA THR A 144 7.78 -14.12 2.02
C THR A 144 8.31 -12.98 2.89
N TYR A 145 7.67 -11.81 2.80
CA TYR A 145 8.05 -10.63 3.58
C TYR A 145 7.84 -10.85 5.10
N PRO A 146 8.86 -10.61 5.95
CA PRO A 146 8.74 -10.72 7.39
C PRO A 146 8.11 -9.45 7.99
N TYR A 147 6.95 -9.59 8.64
CA TYR A 147 6.29 -8.45 9.27
C TYR A 147 6.94 -8.08 10.62
N PRO A 148 6.81 -6.82 11.08
CA PRO A 148 7.48 -6.35 12.30
C PRO A 148 7.22 -7.19 13.56
N HIS A 149 6.05 -7.82 13.67
CA HIS A 149 5.71 -8.67 14.81
C HIS A 149 6.45 -10.02 14.82
N GLU A 150 7.02 -10.43 13.68
CA GLU A 150 7.83 -11.64 13.52
C GLU A 150 9.32 -11.37 13.77
N CYS A 151 9.73 -10.09 13.76
CA CYS A 151 11.11 -9.67 13.95
C CYS A 151 11.41 -9.46 15.45
N ASN A 152 11.81 -10.52 16.15
CA ASN A 152 12.21 -10.43 17.57
C ASN A 152 13.18 -11.56 17.98
N PRO A 153 14.48 -11.28 18.23
CA PRO A 153 15.20 -10.02 18.01
C PRO A 153 15.61 -9.80 16.53
N TRP A 154 15.48 -10.82 15.69
CA TRP A 154 15.84 -10.83 14.28
C TRP A 154 14.63 -11.21 13.43
N CYS A 155 14.53 -10.70 12.21
CA CYS A 155 13.52 -11.13 11.24
C CYS A 155 13.84 -12.54 10.70
N PRO A 156 12.83 -13.41 10.51
CA PRO A 156 13.02 -14.71 9.89
C PRO A 156 13.31 -14.57 8.39
N GLU A 157 14.29 -15.34 7.90
CA GLU A 157 14.49 -15.52 6.46
C GLU A 157 13.50 -16.56 5.93
N ARG A 158 12.63 -16.15 5.00
CA ARG A 158 11.61 -17.03 4.41
C ARG A 158 11.73 -17.02 2.89
N CYS A 159 12.49 -18.00 2.37
CA CYS A 159 12.62 -18.28 0.95
C CYS A 159 12.21 -19.73 0.70
N SER A 160 11.22 -19.96 -0.16
CA SER A 160 10.79 -21.31 -0.58
C SER A 160 11.51 -21.82 -1.82
N GLY A 161 12.21 -20.93 -2.52
CA GLY A 161 12.96 -21.20 -3.74
C GLY A 161 14.45 -21.42 -3.47
N PRO A 162 15.23 -21.67 -4.54
CA PRO A 162 16.68 -21.85 -4.41
C PRO A 162 17.42 -20.56 -4.06
N MET A 163 16.82 -19.39 -4.32
CA MET A 163 17.42 -18.07 -4.08
C MET A 163 16.35 -16.99 -3.95
N CYS A 164 16.53 -16.08 -2.99
CA CYS A 164 15.71 -14.87 -2.83
C CYS A 164 16.55 -13.60 -2.54
N THR A 165 17.88 -13.76 -2.44
CA THR A 165 18.79 -12.68 -2.02
C THR A 165 19.01 -11.64 -3.13
N HIS A 166 18.84 -12.02 -4.40
CA HIS A 166 18.93 -11.04 -5.49
C HIS A 166 17.72 -10.12 -5.48
N TYR A 167 16.51 -10.67 -5.29
CA TYR A 167 15.29 -9.89 -5.12
C TYR A 167 15.42 -8.91 -3.94
N THR A 168 15.77 -9.42 -2.76
CA THR A 168 15.86 -8.58 -1.54
C THR A 168 16.89 -7.47 -1.68
N GLN A 169 18.00 -7.68 -2.41
CA GLN A 169 18.96 -6.63 -2.73
C GLN A 169 18.38 -5.55 -3.66
N ILE A 170 17.61 -5.92 -4.69
CA ILE A 170 16.94 -4.96 -5.60
C ILE A 170 16.00 -4.06 -4.79
N VAL A 171 15.22 -4.65 -3.87
CA VAL A 171 14.20 -3.95 -3.10
C VAL A 171 14.70 -3.47 -1.73
N TRP A 172 16.02 -3.43 -1.51
CA TRP A 172 16.57 -2.98 -0.24
C TRP A 172 16.39 -1.47 -0.08
N ALA A 173 15.59 -1.03 0.89
CA ALA A 173 15.12 0.35 1.01
C ALA A 173 16.24 1.38 1.04
N THR A 174 17.28 1.15 1.85
CA THR A 174 18.39 2.09 2.03
C THR A 174 19.41 2.06 0.91
N THR A 175 19.43 1.02 0.08
CA THR A 175 20.30 0.92 -1.09
C THR A 175 19.83 1.91 -2.15
N ASN A 176 20.58 3.00 -2.33
CA ASN A 176 20.21 4.11 -3.20
C ASN A 176 21.20 4.34 -4.34
N ARG A 177 22.23 3.50 -4.48
CA ARG A 177 23.21 3.54 -5.55
C ARG A 177 23.38 2.16 -6.18
N VAL A 178 23.49 2.13 -7.50
CA VAL A 178 23.82 0.93 -8.27
C VAL A 178 24.83 1.26 -9.37
N GLY A 179 25.74 0.34 -9.65
CA GLY A 179 26.58 0.39 -10.84
C GLY A 179 26.84 -1.02 -11.33
N CYS A 180 26.67 -1.24 -12.64
CA CYS A 180 26.76 -2.57 -13.24
C CYS A 180 27.71 -2.62 -14.43
N ALA A 181 28.22 -3.81 -14.72
CA ALA A 181 29.04 -4.07 -15.89
C ALA A 181 28.66 -5.40 -16.54
N VAL A 182 28.75 -5.44 -17.87
CA VAL A 182 28.59 -6.66 -18.66
C VAL A 182 29.93 -7.03 -19.26
N HIS A 183 30.33 -8.28 -19.12
CA HIS A 183 31.55 -8.80 -19.73
C HIS A 183 31.27 -10.13 -20.45
N MET A 184 31.86 -10.30 -21.63
CA MET A 184 31.83 -11.57 -22.34
C MET A 184 33.06 -12.37 -21.95
N CYS A 185 32.84 -13.44 -21.21
CA CYS A 185 33.87 -14.36 -20.76
C CYS A 185 34.09 -15.46 -21.81
N PRO A 186 35.28 -15.54 -22.44
CA PRO A 186 35.56 -16.59 -23.42
C PRO A 186 35.41 -18.00 -22.84
N SER A 187 35.78 -18.17 -21.58
CA SER A 187 35.63 -19.41 -20.82
C SER A 187 35.37 -19.06 -19.35
N MET A 188 34.31 -19.61 -18.76
CA MET A 188 33.92 -19.36 -17.38
C MET A 188 33.37 -20.65 -16.76
N ASN A 189 33.85 -21.02 -15.57
CA ASN A 189 33.28 -22.14 -14.82
C ASN A 189 32.03 -21.68 -14.08
N VAL A 190 30.88 -22.23 -14.42
CA VAL A 190 29.58 -21.94 -13.81
C VAL A 190 29.04 -23.25 -13.25
N TRP A 191 28.92 -23.36 -11.93
CA TRP A 191 28.42 -24.55 -11.23
C TRP A 191 29.13 -25.87 -11.60
N GLY A 192 30.44 -25.81 -11.88
CA GLY A 192 31.24 -26.99 -12.22
C GLY A 192 31.31 -27.30 -13.72
N GLU A 193 30.56 -26.58 -14.56
CA GLU A 193 30.59 -26.70 -16.01
C GLU A 193 31.30 -25.50 -16.66
N THR A 194 32.10 -25.74 -17.71
CA THR A 194 32.76 -24.65 -18.43
C THR A 194 31.85 -24.14 -19.54
N TRP A 195 31.46 -22.88 -19.44
CA TRP A 195 30.65 -22.20 -20.45
C TRP A 195 31.55 -21.36 -21.34
N GLU A 196 31.43 -21.55 -22.66
CA GLU A 196 32.13 -20.74 -23.66
C GLU A 196 31.32 -19.49 -24.01
N ASN A 197 32.01 -18.36 -24.17
CA ASN A 197 31.41 -17.06 -24.51
C ASN A 197 30.22 -16.71 -23.60
N ALA A 198 30.38 -16.95 -22.30
CA ALA A 198 29.38 -16.63 -21.30
C ALA A 198 29.27 -15.11 -21.13
N VAL A 199 28.06 -14.57 -21.11
CA VAL A 199 27.82 -13.16 -20.83
C VAL A 199 27.51 -13.00 -19.35
N TYR A 200 28.41 -12.32 -18.65
CA TYR A 200 28.40 -12.12 -17.21
C TYR A 200 28.01 -10.69 -16.86
N LEU A 201 26.94 -10.53 -16.08
CA LEU A 201 26.48 -9.26 -15.53
C LEU A 201 26.80 -9.21 -14.04
N VAL A 202 27.50 -8.16 -13.64
CA VAL A 202 27.80 -7.84 -12.24
C VAL A 202 27.12 -6.51 -11.92
N CYS A 203 26.31 -6.45 -10.87
CA CYS A 203 25.75 -5.21 -10.34
C CYS A 203 26.15 -5.03 -8.89
N ASN A 204 26.81 -3.92 -8.58
CA ASN A 204 27.21 -3.52 -7.24
C ASN A 204 26.24 -2.48 -6.66
N TYR A 205 25.98 -2.57 -5.37
CA TYR A 205 24.96 -1.80 -4.67
C TYR A 205 25.53 -1.09 -3.43
N SER A 206 25.13 0.16 -3.21
CA SER A 206 25.54 0.91 -2.01
C SER A 206 24.40 1.75 -1.42
N PRO A 207 24.27 1.82 -0.09
CA PRO A 207 24.87 0.94 0.91
C PRO A 207 24.53 -0.54 0.69
N LYS A 208 25.29 -1.46 1.31
CA LYS A 208 25.01 -2.90 1.26
C LYS A 208 23.61 -3.22 1.79
N GLY A 209 22.91 -4.11 1.09
CA GLY A 209 21.66 -4.73 1.54
C GLY A 209 21.85 -6.14 2.13
N ASN A 210 20.75 -6.86 2.32
CA ASN A 210 20.72 -8.24 2.82
C ASN A 210 21.41 -8.40 4.18
N TRP A 211 21.17 -7.45 5.09
CA TRP A 211 21.61 -7.56 6.47
C TRP A 211 20.87 -8.72 7.16
N ILE A 212 21.65 -9.62 7.79
CA ILE A 212 21.12 -10.79 8.48
C ILE A 212 20.17 -10.33 9.59
N GLY A 213 18.96 -10.86 9.58
CA GLY A 213 17.94 -10.54 10.59
C GLY A 213 17.19 -9.23 10.34
N GLU A 214 17.36 -8.59 9.19
CA GLU A 214 16.61 -7.39 8.80
C GLU A 214 15.66 -7.65 7.63
N ALA A 215 14.53 -6.94 7.62
CA ALA A 215 13.63 -6.91 6.47
C ALA A 215 14.20 -5.98 5.38
N PRO A 216 13.96 -6.25 4.08
CA PRO A 216 14.53 -5.44 2.99
C PRO A 216 14.04 -4.00 2.98
N TYR A 217 12.86 -3.73 3.53
CA TYR A 217 12.30 -2.41 3.65
C TYR A 217 11.34 -2.38 4.84
N GLN A 218 10.86 -1.20 5.22
CA GLN A 218 9.84 -1.07 6.24
C GLN A 218 8.46 -1.10 5.59
N HIS A 219 7.60 -1.99 6.07
CA HIS A 219 6.21 -2.04 5.63
C HIS A 219 5.45 -0.76 6.02
N GLY A 220 4.76 -0.15 5.05
CA GLY A 220 3.85 0.96 5.28
C GLY A 220 3.53 1.75 4.02
N ARG A 221 2.80 2.85 4.19
CA ARG A 221 2.43 3.72 3.05
C ARG A 221 3.70 4.24 2.36
N PRO A 222 3.78 4.16 1.02
CA PRO A 222 4.89 4.72 0.26
C PRO A 222 5.31 6.11 0.74
N CYS A 223 6.61 6.27 0.95
CA CYS A 223 7.25 7.51 1.40
C CYS A 223 6.86 8.04 2.79
N SER A 224 6.08 7.31 3.59
CA SER A 224 5.68 7.76 4.94
C SER A 224 6.83 7.78 5.96
N GLN A 225 7.94 7.08 5.67
CA GLN A 225 9.13 7.04 6.50
C GLN A 225 10.40 7.30 5.68
N CYS A 226 10.33 8.19 4.68
CA CYS A 226 11.52 8.66 3.98
C CYS A 226 12.53 9.30 4.95
N PRO A 227 13.85 9.13 4.74
CA PRO A 227 14.84 9.78 5.59
C PRO A 227 14.66 11.31 5.58
N PRO A 228 14.78 12.00 6.74
CA PRO A 228 14.58 13.46 6.82
C PRO A 228 15.48 14.26 5.86
N SER A 229 16.66 13.74 5.54
CA SER A 229 17.62 14.33 4.60
C SER A 229 17.12 14.41 3.15
N TYR A 230 16.01 13.75 2.82
CA TYR A 230 15.44 13.71 1.47
C TYR A 230 14.46 14.86 1.22
N GLY A 231 14.12 15.68 2.22
CA GLY A 231 13.26 16.85 2.02
C GLY A 231 11.81 16.53 1.63
N GLY A 232 11.38 15.27 1.81
CA GLY A 232 9.98 14.84 1.69
C GLY A 232 9.45 14.68 0.26
N VAL A 233 10.32 14.65 -0.76
CA VAL A 233 9.87 14.45 -2.15
C VAL A 233 9.57 12.96 -2.38
N CYS A 234 8.30 12.66 -2.67
CA CYS A 234 7.85 11.32 -3.03
C CYS A 234 7.40 11.29 -4.49
N LYS A 235 7.97 10.38 -5.28
CA LYS A 235 7.54 10.16 -6.67
C LYS A 235 7.63 8.67 -6.96
N ASP A 236 6.63 8.13 -7.66
CA ASP A 236 6.57 6.71 -8.02
C ASP A 236 6.81 5.75 -6.83
N ASN A 237 6.30 6.12 -5.65
CA ASN A 237 6.48 5.39 -4.38
C ASN A 237 7.91 5.36 -3.81
N LEU A 238 8.80 6.23 -4.29
CA LEU A 238 10.21 6.31 -3.88
C LEU A 238 10.53 7.65 -3.22
N CYS A 239 11.47 7.63 -2.28
CA CYS A 239 12.02 8.81 -1.60
C CYS A 239 13.11 9.48 -2.45
N TYR A 240 12.92 10.73 -2.86
CA TYR A 240 13.89 11.51 -3.64
C TYR A 240 14.62 12.53 -2.77
N LYS A 241 15.92 12.73 -2.98
CA LYS A 241 16.67 13.81 -2.31
C LYS A 241 16.25 15.15 -2.91
N GLY A 242 15.56 15.98 -2.14
CA GLY A 242 15.28 17.36 -2.51
C GLY A 242 16.57 18.13 -2.76
N THR A 243 16.65 18.88 -3.86
CA THR A 243 17.68 19.91 -4.02
C THR A 243 17.43 21.02 -3.00
N PRO A 244 18.46 21.57 -2.34
CA PRO A 244 18.27 22.74 -1.50
C PRO A 244 17.78 23.88 -2.39
N ARG A 245 16.55 24.35 -2.16
CA ARG A 245 16.04 25.56 -2.80
C ARG A 245 17.02 26.68 -2.50
N ARG A 246 17.65 27.24 -3.54
CA ARG A 246 18.29 28.56 -3.45
C ARG A 246 17.22 29.54 -2.94
N PRO A 247 17.54 30.46 -2.02
CA PRO A 247 16.57 31.45 -1.58
C PRO A 247 16.09 32.23 -2.80
N GLU A 248 14.79 32.16 -3.09
CA GLU A 248 14.15 32.95 -4.14
C GLU A 248 14.37 34.43 -3.81
N THR A 249 15.19 35.09 -4.63
CA THR A 249 15.29 36.54 -4.66
C THR A 249 13.93 37.11 -5.07
N GLN A 250 13.53 38.15 -4.34
CA GLN A 250 12.37 39.00 -4.63
C GLN A 250 12.49 39.58 -6.03
N ASP A 251 11.88 38.93 -7.02
CA ASP A 251 11.37 39.64 -8.19
C ASP A 251 10.36 38.74 -8.91
N MET A 252 9.09 39.14 -8.80
CA MET A 252 7.98 38.95 -9.73
C MET A 252 6.66 39.23 -8.97
N ASN A 253 6.55 40.46 -8.47
CA ASN A 253 5.25 41.09 -8.23
C ASN A 253 4.84 41.77 -9.53
N GLU A 254 4.12 41.06 -10.40
CA GLU A 254 3.28 41.72 -11.40
C GLU A 254 1.83 41.33 -11.13
N VAL A 255 1.07 42.31 -10.66
CA VAL A 255 -0.34 42.19 -10.29
C VAL A 255 -1.18 42.32 -11.56
N GLU A 256 -1.76 41.22 -12.04
CA GLU A 256 -2.82 41.28 -13.04
C GLU A 256 -4.13 41.75 -12.38
N LYS A 257 -4.65 42.90 -12.82
CA LYS A 257 -5.83 43.55 -12.25
C LYS A 257 -7.12 42.77 -12.53
N PRO A 258 -8.09 42.72 -11.60
CA PRO A 258 -9.40 42.11 -11.84
C PRO A 258 -10.23 42.89 -12.88
N GLN A 259 -10.79 42.19 -13.86
CA GLN A 259 -11.81 42.74 -14.77
C GLN A 259 -13.18 42.85 -14.08
N VAL A 260 -13.89 43.93 -14.41
CA VAL A 260 -15.22 44.32 -13.90
C VAL A 260 -16.32 43.41 -14.48
N PRO A 261 -17.31 42.94 -13.69
CA PRO A 261 -18.42 42.16 -14.22
C PRO A 261 -19.45 43.03 -14.95
N VAL A 262 -19.85 42.59 -16.14
CA VAL A 262 -20.97 43.12 -16.94
C VAL A 262 -22.30 42.66 -16.35
N GLN A 263 -23.25 43.59 -16.16
CA GLN A 263 -24.60 43.34 -15.68
C GLN A 263 -25.52 42.82 -16.81
N VAL A 264 -26.37 41.85 -16.49
CA VAL A 264 -27.48 41.40 -17.36
C VAL A 264 -28.79 41.65 -16.61
N GLU A 265 -29.67 42.46 -17.21
CA GLU A 265 -31.03 42.79 -16.72
C GLU A 265 -32.02 41.64 -16.98
N ILE A 266 -32.95 41.42 -16.03
CA ILE A 266 -34.15 40.58 -16.19
C ILE A 266 -35.40 41.44 -15.90
N PRO A 267 -36.49 41.37 -16.70
CA PRO A 267 -37.67 42.22 -16.52
C PRO A 267 -38.67 41.73 -15.45
N GLN A 268 -39.35 42.69 -14.82
CA GLN A 268 -40.37 42.52 -13.76
C GLN A 268 -41.73 41.97 -14.26
N PRO A 269 -42.54 41.31 -13.39
CA PRO A 269 -43.97 41.10 -13.62
C PRO A 269 -44.89 41.98 -12.74
N ARG A 270 -46.07 42.34 -13.30
CA ARG A 270 -47.20 43.08 -12.67
C ARG A 270 -48.19 42.18 -11.90
N PRO A 271 -49.11 42.75 -11.07
CA PRO A 271 -49.70 42.04 -9.93
C PRO A 271 -51.16 41.54 -10.08
N ALA A 272 -51.40 40.45 -9.33
CA ALA A 272 -52.57 40.02 -8.53
C ALA A 272 -54.02 40.05 -9.06
N SER A 273 -54.72 38.92 -8.88
CA SER A 273 -56.16 38.87 -8.57
C SER A 273 -56.43 37.82 -7.48
N ARG A 274 -57.35 38.17 -6.58
CA ARG A 274 -57.74 37.49 -5.34
C ARG A 274 -58.93 36.55 -5.56
N THR A 275 -58.97 35.43 -4.83
CA THR A 275 -60.23 34.83 -4.33
C THR A 275 -60.01 34.13 -2.98
N ASN A 276 -60.98 34.30 -2.07
CA ASN A 276 -60.96 33.91 -0.66
C ASN A 276 -61.29 32.41 -0.40
N PRO A 277 -60.99 31.87 0.80
CA PRO A 277 -60.98 30.43 1.11
C PRO A 277 -62.26 29.92 1.80
N LYS A 278 -62.45 28.58 1.83
CA LYS A 278 -63.47 27.87 2.63
C LYS A 278 -62.85 26.68 3.41
N PRO A 279 -63.30 26.33 4.64
CA PRO A 279 -62.48 25.59 5.62
C PRO A 279 -62.88 24.13 5.94
N SER A 280 -61.88 23.39 6.45
CA SER A 280 -61.89 22.15 7.29
C SER A 280 -62.29 20.82 6.63
N THR A 281 -61.52 19.73 6.75
CA THR A 281 -61.27 18.94 7.98
C THR A 281 -59.97 18.09 7.89
N PRO A 282 -59.44 17.56 9.03
CA PRO A 282 -58.03 17.19 9.17
C PRO A 282 -57.72 15.72 8.85
N LYS A 283 -56.66 15.47 8.08
CA LYS A 283 -56.00 14.15 8.01
C LYS A 283 -54.76 14.13 8.89
N LYS A 284 -54.78 13.15 9.80
CA LYS A 284 -53.77 12.72 10.77
C LYS A 284 -52.33 12.88 10.25
N PRO A 285 -51.39 13.47 11.02
CA PRO A 285 -49.99 13.51 10.62
C PRO A 285 -49.40 12.10 10.70
N THR A 286 -49.02 11.57 9.53
CA THR A 286 -48.05 10.49 9.45
C THR A 286 -46.72 11.02 10.01
N PRO A 287 -46.06 10.33 10.96
CA PRO A 287 -44.82 10.82 11.52
C PRO A 287 -43.77 10.97 10.40
N PRO A 288 -42.99 12.07 10.37
CA PRO A 288 -41.91 12.19 9.41
C PRO A 288 -40.95 11.03 9.62
N LYS A 289 -40.62 10.34 8.51
CA LYS A 289 -39.61 9.29 8.46
C LYS A 289 -38.35 9.81 9.13
N THR A 290 -38.04 9.24 10.29
CA THR A 290 -36.88 9.53 11.11
C THR A 290 -35.60 9.45 10.27
N THR A 291 -34.87 10.57 10.25
CA THR A 291 -33.50 10.70 9.76
C THR A 291 -32.66 9.62 10.45
N ARG A 292 -32.26 8.59 9.69
CA ARG A 292 -31.51 7.44 10.21
C ARG A 292 -30.11 7.87 10.68
N THR A 293 -29.98 8.08 11.99
CA THR A 293 -28.77 7.93 12.84
C THR A 293 -27.44 8.40 12.24
N ASN A 294 -27.04 9.64 12.56
CA ASN A 294 -25.79 10.27 12.13
C ASN A 294 -24.54 9.92 12.97
N PHE A 295 -24.66 9.05 13.97
CA PHE A 295 -23.59 8.77 14.95
C PHE A 295 -23.29 7.28 15.04
N LEU A 296 -22.01 6.91 15.04
CA LEU A 296 -21.55 5.53 15.31
C LEU A 296 -21.57 5.25 16.82
N THR A 297 -21.12 6.22 17.61
CA THR A 297 -21.07 6.14 19.06
C THR A 297 -22.47 6.20 19.68
N GLN A 298 -22.80 5.24 20.54
CA GLN A 298 -24.08 5.19 21.27
C GLN A 298 -23.91 5.55 22.75
N ASN A 299 -24.63 6.57 23.23
CA ASN A 299 -24.69 6.87 24.66
C ASN A 299 -25.53 5.81 25.38
N ILE A 300 -24.99 5.23 26.44
CA ILE A 300 -25.64 4.15 27.20
C ILE A 300 -25.73 4.48 28.69
N LYS A 301 -26.54 3.73 29.43
CA LYS A 301 -26.59 3.79 30.91
C LYS A 301 -25.64 2.74 31.50
N CYS A 302 -25.22 2.90 32.75
CA CYS A 302 -24.34 1.95 33.42
C CYS A 302 -24.91 0.52 33.46
N GLU A 303 -26.23 0.35 33.47
CA GLU A 303 -26.91 -0.95 33.52
C GLU A 303 -27.02 -1.64 32.16
N THR A 304 -26.64 -0.94 31.08
CA THR A 304 -26.83 -1.42 29.71
C THR A 304 -25.97 -2.65 29.45
N LYS A 305 -26.62 -3.77 29.13
CA LYS A 305 -25.94 -5.01 28.78
C LYS A 305 -25.67 -5.06 27.29
N MET A 306 -24.65 -5.82 26.90
CA MET A 306 -24.30 -5.97 25.48
C MET A 306 -25.46 -6.55 24.65
N ARG A 307 -26.27 -7.43 25.24
CA ARG A 307 -27.47 -8.00 24.59
C ARG A 307 -28.57 -6.96 24.31
N ASP A 308 -28.67 -5.88 25.08
CA ASP A 308 -29.86 -5.01 25.09
C ASP A 308 -29.89 -4.03 23.92
N LYS A 309 -28.72 -3.62 23.41
CA LYS A 309 -28.61 -2.55 22.40
C LYS A 309 -28.18 -3.02 21.01
N CYS A 310 -27.56 -4.18 20.90
CA CYS A 310 -26.83 -4.53 19.69
C CYS A 310 -27.57 -5.57 18.83
N LYS A 311 -28.32 -5.07 17.83
CA LYS A 311 -28.95 -5.84 16.74
C LYS A 311 -28.43 -5.33 15.38
N GLY A 312 -27.23 -5.74 14.97
CA GLY A 312 -26.63 -5.40 13.67
C GLY A 312 -25.14 -5.01 13.75
N ALA A 313 -24.53 -4.72 12.59
CA ALA A 313 -23.07 -4.48 12.45
C ALA A 313 -22.57 -3.10 12.94
N THR A 314 -23.45 -2.18 13.34
CA THR A 314 -23.10 -0.77 13.65
C THR A 314 -22.91 -0.49 15.16
N CYS A 315 -22.60 -1.51 15.96
CA CYS A 315 -22.75 -1.46 17.42
C CYS A 315 -21.46 -1.81 18.16
N ASN A 316 -20.36 -1.18 17.73
CA ASN A 316 -19.03 -1.47 18.27
C ASN A 316 -18.50 -0.34 19.15
N ARG A 317 -19.18 0.81 19.26
CA ARG A 317 -18.71 1.98 20.02
C ARG A 317 -19.78 2.55 20.95
N TYR A 318 -19.44 2.68 22.22
CA TYR A 318 -20.34 3.13 23.28
C TYR A 318 -19.70 4.26 24.08
N ASN A 319 -20.52 5.22 24.53
CA ASN A 319 -20.11 6.24 25.48
C ASN A 319 -20.75 5.95 26.84
N CYS A 320 -19.91 5.67 27.82
CA CYS A 320 -20.27 5.36 29.19
C CYS A 320 -20.31 6.64 30.04
N PRO A 321 -21.35 6.85 30.86
CA PRO A 321 -21.39 7.95 31.79
C PRO A 321 -20.43 7.70 32.97
N ALA A 322 -20.16 8.76 33.73
CA ALA A 322 -19.43 8.66 34.99
C ALA A 322 -20.21 7.85 36.04
N ASN A 323 -19.52 7.45 37.11
CA ASN A 323 -20.06 6.78 38.29
C ASN A 323 -20.61 5.37 38.06
N CYS A 324 -20.20 4.69 36.98
CA CYS A 324 -20.63 3.32 36.72
C CYS A 324 -20.01 2.27 37.65
N LEU A 325 -18.93 2.60 38.39
CA LEU A 325 -18.32 1.70 39.37
C LEU A 325 -19.34 1.25 40.45
N TYR A 326 -20.22 2.16 40.86
CA TYR A 326 -21.21 1.93 41.92
C TYR A 326 -22.54 1.34 41.41
N SER A 327 -22.69 1.14 40.09
CA SER A 327 -23.90 0.51 39.55
C SER A 327 -24.00 -0.94 40.00
N ASN A 328 -25.21 -1.44 40.30
CA ASN A 328 -25.45 -2.83 40.70
C ASN A 328 -25.42 -3.83 39.51
N ALA A 329 -25.10 -3.37 38.30
CA ALA A 329 -25.15 -4.18 37.09
C ALA A 329 -24.05 -5.25 37.03
N LYS A 330 -24.42 -6.53 36.87
CA LYS A 330 -23.47 -7.64 36.93
C LYS A 330 -22.43 -7.62 35.80
N VAL A 331 -21.24 -8.13 36.09
CA VAL A 331 -20.16 -8.40 35.12
C VAL A 331 -19.77 -9.87 35.25
N TRP A 332 -19.68 -10.59 34.14
CA TRP A 332 -19.31 -12.01 34.11
C TRP A 332 -18.08 -12.18 33.23
N GLY A 333 -16.95 -12.61 33.81
CA GLY A 333 -15.66 -12.76 33.11
C GLY A 333 -14.66 -11.63 33.35
N THR A 334 -13.45 -11.79 32.81
CA THR A 334 -12.27 -10.96 33.16
C THR A 334 -11.46 -10.46 31.96
N LEU A 335 -11.69 -11.02 30.77
CA LEU A 335 -11.08 -10.64 29.50
C LEU A 335 -12.18 -10.66 28.44
N TYR A 336 -12.75 -11.85 28.26
CA TYR A 336 -14.03 -12.04 27.61
C TYR A 336 -15.14 -11.87 28.64
N TYR A 337 -16.13 -11.05 28.30
CA TYR A 337 -17.30 -10.77 29.13
C TYR A 337 -18.55 -11.36 28.50
N ASP A 338 -19.40 -12.00 29.31
CA ASP A 338 -20.66 -12.54 28.80
C ASP A 338 -21.57 -11.41 28.33
N VAL A 339 -22.33 -11.58 27.24
CA VAL A 339 -23.25 -10.54 26.72
C VAL A 339 -24.32 -10.05 27.70
N GLN A 340 -24.54 -10.74 28.82
CA GLN A 340 -25.40 -10.29 29.93
C GLN A 340 -24.71 -9.31 30.89
N SER A 341 -23.41 -9.04 30.69
CA SER A 341 -22.61 -8.10 31.47
C SER A 341 -22.89 -6.65 31.06
N SER A 342 -22.82 -5.73 32.03
CA SER A 342 -22.78 -4.30 31.75
C SER A 342 -21.53 -3.94 30.95
N ILE A 343 -21.71 -3.19 29.86
CA ILE A 343 -20.60 -2.74 28.99
C ILE A 343 -19.66 -1.81 29.79
N CYS A 344 -20.23 -0.83 30.49
CA CYS A 344 -19.45 0.18 31.22
C CYS A 344 -18.72 -0.41 32.42
N ARG A 345 -19.36 -1.29 33.19
CA ARG A 345 -18.67 -1.95 34.31
C ARG A 345 -17.63 -2.95 33.83
N ALA A 346 -17.85 -3.64 32.71
CA ALA A 346 -16.83 -4.49 32.09
C ALA A 346 -15.62 -3.67 31.60
N ALA A 347 -15.85 -2.48 31.05
CA ALA A 347 -14.79 -1.57 30.62
C ALA A 347 -13.96 -1.03 31.80
N ILE A 348 -14.60 -0.67 32.92
CA ILE A 348 -13.90 -0.32 34.17
C ILE A 348 -13.12 -1.54 34.69
N HIS A 349 -13.77 -2.69 34.79
CA HIS A 349 -13.14 -3.94 35.24
C HIS A 349 -11.88 -4.29 34.44
N TYR A 350 -11.91 -4.13 33.12
CA TYR A 350 -10.75 -4.36 32.27
C TYR A 350 -9.68 -3.26 32.39
N GLY A 351 -10.09 -2.03 32.72
CA GLY A 351 -9.21 -0.86 32.78
C GLY A 351 -9.17 -0.04 31.48
N VAL A 352 -10.19 -0.16 30.63
CA VAL A 352 -10.34 0.67 29.43
C VAL A 352 -10.69 2.12 29.78
N ILE A 353 -11.58 2.28 30.75
CA ILE A 353 -12.05 3.56 31.29
C ILE A 353 -11.98 3.52 32.81
N ASP A 354 -11.94 4.70 33.43
CA ASP A 354 -12.07 4.86 34.87
C ASP A 354 -13.53 5.17 35.26
N ASN A 355 -13.77 5.57 36.52
CA ASN A 355 -15.11 5.93 36.98
C ASN A 355 -15.61 7.29 36.46
N ASN A 356 -14.81 8.05 35.69
CA ASN A 356 -15.27 9.26 35.01
C ASN A 356 -16.05 8.93 33.73
N GLY A 357 -16.06 7.66 33.30
CA GLY A 357 -16.72 7.22 32.09
C GLY A 357 -15.85 7.42 30.84
N GLY A 358 -16.49 7.43 29.68
CA GLY A 358 -15.81 7.66 28.41
C GLY A 358 -16.12 6.61 27.34
N LEU A 359 -15.31 6.63 26.28
CA LEU A 359 -15.54 5.84 25.08
C LEU A 359 -14.98 4.42 25.22
N VAL A 360 -15.82 3.46 24.85
CA VAL A 360 -15.50 2.04 24.89
C VAL A 360 -15.79 1.44 23.52
N GLU A 361 -14.79 0.75 22.98
CA GLU A 361 -14.92 -0.10 21.81
C GLU A 361 -15.26 -1.51 22.24
N VAL A 362 -16.13 -2.19 21.50
CA VAL A 362 -16.58 -3.55 21.81
C VAL A 362 -16.45 -4.45 20.58
N ALA A 363 -15.76 -5.57 20.76
CA ALA A 363 -15.67 -6.64 19.76
C ALA A 363 -16.42 -7.88 20.24
N ARG A 364 -17.23 -8.50 19.37
CA ARG A 364 -18.02 -9.68 19.70
C ARG A 364 -17.23 -10.97 19.49
N LYS A 365 -17.50 -11.97 20.31
CA LYS A 365 -16.98 -13.34 20.16
C LYS A 365 -18.11 -14.33 20.42
N ASP A 366 -18.47 -15.09 19.40
CA ASP A 366 -19.49 -16.13 19.53
C ASP A 366 -18.92 -17.39 20.19
N SER A 367 -19.79 -18.12 20.89
CA SER A 367 -19.49 -19.44 21.47
C SER A 367 -18.24 -19.49 22.37
N PHE A 368 -18.14 -18.61 23.37
CA PHE A 368 -17.05 -18.61 24.34
C PHE A 368 -17.31 -19.63 25.46
N PRO A 369 -16.34 -20.51 25.82
CA PRO A 369 -16.62 -21.74 26.57
C PRO A 369 -16.97 -21.53 28.05
N PHE A 370 -16.30 -20.62 28.75
CA PHE A 370 -16.55 -20.32 30.17
C PHE A 370 -16.00 -18.96 30.57
N PHE A 371 -16.48 -18.40 31.67
CA PHE A 371 -16.06 -17.09 32.20
C PHE A 371 -15.50 -17.26 33.60
N VAL A 372 -14.37 -16.60 33.87
CA VAL A 372 -13.66 -16.68 35.15
C VAL A 372 -13.84 -15.38 35.93
N LYS A 373 -14.21 -15.50 37.21
CA LYS A 373 -14.28 -14.37 38.13
C LYS A 373 -12.90 -13.74 38.39
N ALA A 374 -12.88 -12.43 38.54
CA ALA A 374 -11.77 -11.69 39.12
C ALA A 374 -12.29 -10.39 39.74
N THR A 375 -11.44 -9.77 40.54
CA THR A 375 -11.66 -8.41 41.02
C THR A 375 -10.58 -7.53 40.44
N LYS A 376 -10.98 -6.55 39.62
CA LYS A 376 -10.07 -5.61 38.96
C LYS A 376 -10.69 -4.21 38.96
N ASN A 377 -9.86 -3.20 39.20
CA ASN A 377 -10.26 -1.78 39.16
C ASN A 377 -11.54 -1.47 39.97
N GLY A 378 -11.68 -2.10 41.16
CA GLY A 378 -12.83 -1.92 42.04
C GLY A 378 -14.13 -2.61 41.59
N VAL A 379 -14.11 -3.36 40.49
CA VAL A 379 -15.25 -4.17 40.02
C VAL A 379 -14.95 -5.64 40.30
N GLU A 380 -15.90 -6.35 40.91
CA GLU A 380 -15.90 -7.81 40.99
C GLU A 380 -16.74 -8.40 39.86
N SER A 381 -16.19 -9.39 39.16
CA SER A 381 -16.89 -10.18 38.14
C SER A 381 -17.25 -11.57 38.65
N PHE A 382 -18.19 -12.23 37.98
CA PHE A 382 -18.69 -13.57 38.32
C PHE A 382 -18.22 -14.64 37.34
N SER A 383 -18.02 -15.87 37.83
CA SER A 383 -17.75 -17.04 36.99
C SER A 383 -19.03 -17.57 36.35
N LYS A 384 -18.90 -18.14 35.14
CA LYS A 384 -19.99 -18.81 34.43
C LYS A 384 -19.41 -19.98 33.63
N TYR A 385 -19.68 -21.20 34.08
CA TYR A 385 -19.14 -22.44 33.49
C TYR A 385 -20.05 -23.00 32.40
N LYS A 386 -20.50 -22.14 31.48
CA LYS A 386 -21.29 -22.55 30.32
C LYS A 386 -20.96 -21.70 29.11
N THR A 387 -21.05 -22.32 27.95
CA THR A 387 -20.84 -21.65 26.68
C THR A 387 -21.87 -20.54 26.49
N ALA A 388 -21.42 -19.35 26.10
CA ALA A 388 -22.28 -18.24 25.76
C ALA A 388 -21.56 -17.26 24.81
N ASN A 389 -22.33 -16.37 24.18
CA ASN A 389 -21.74 -15.27 23.42
C ASN A 389 -21.03 -14.31 24.38
N ALA A 390 -19.87 -13.86 23.96
CA ALA A 390 -19.00 -12.97 24.71
C ALA A 390 -18.69 -11.69 23.93
N PHE A 391 -18.08 -10.76 24.63
CA PHE A 391 -17.50 -9.56 24.05
C PHE A 391 -16.22 -9.17 24.77
N LEU A 392 -15.36 -8.47 24.04
CA LEU A 392 -14.16 -7.82 24.53
C LEU A 392 -14.40 -6.31 24.57
N VAL A 393 -13.73 -5.63 25.48
CA VAL A 393 -13.73 -4.17 25.57
C VAL A 393 -12.33 -3.67 25.23
N ALA A 394 -12.25 -2.59 24.45
CA ALA A 394 -10.99 -1.96 24.07
C ALA A 394 -11.11 -0.43 24.15
N LYS A 395 -9.95 0.22 24.32
CA LYS A 395 -9.88 1.68 24.29
C LYS A 395 -10.04 2.16 22.85
N VAL A 396 -10.85 3.18 22.65
CA VAL A 396 -10.97 3.80 21.33
C VAL A 396 -9.67 4.55 21.03
N GLU A 397 -8.91 4.04 20.06
CA GLU A 397 -7.72 4.71 19.58
C GLU A 397 -8.11 5.94 18.76
N ILE A 398 -7.40 7.05 19.00
CA ILE A 398 -7.53 8.27 18.20
C ILE A 398 -6.29 8.36 17.32
N LYS A 399 -6.50 8.42 16.00
CA LYS A 399 -5.45 8.54 15.01
C LYS A 399 -5.59 9.87 14.27
N SER A 400 -4.59 10.72 14.40
CA SER A 400 -4.47 11.93 13.56
C SER A 400 -3.96 11.49 12.18
N VAL A 401 -4.64 11.93 11.14
CA VAL A 401 -4.36 11.52 9.75
C VAL A 401 -4.13 12.74 8.87
N ASP A 402 -3.65 12.52 7.65
CA ASP A 402 -3.61 13.56 6.63
C ASP A 402 -4.86 13.50 5.72
N CYS A 403 -4.94 14.43 4.76
CA CYS A 403 -6.06 14.49 3.83
C CYS A 403 -6.10 13.36 2.79
N TYR A 404 -5.09 12.50 2.75
CA TYR A 404 -4.90 11.45 1.73
C TYR A 404 -5.15 10.06 2.30
N THR A 405 -5.09 9.92 3.63
CA THR A 405 -5.26 8.67 4.35
C THR A 405 -6.62 8.03 4.02
N THR A 406 -6.58 6.75 3.68
CA THR A 406 -7.75 5.96 3.30
C THR A 406 -8.11 4.95 4.38
N VAL A 407 -9.28 4.33 4.28
CA VAL A 407 -9.69 3.29 5.23
C VAL A 407 -8.82 2.05 5.10
N ALA A 408 -8.35 1.75 3.89
CA ALA A 408 -7.44 0.64 3.65
C ALA A 408 -6.09 0.76 4.37
N ASP A 409 -5.65 1.98 4.68
CA ASP A 409 -4.38 2.21 5.36
C ASP A 409 -4.45 2.00 6.88
N ILE A 410 -5.62 2.22 7.49
CA ILE A 410 -5.74 2.38 8.94
C ILE A 410 -6.75 1.46 9.61
N CYS A 411 -7.60 0.78 8.86
CA CYS A 411 -8.53 -0.20 9.39
C CYS A 411 -8.04 -1.60 9.03
N PRO A 412 -7.68 -2.44 10.01
CA PRO A 412 -7.23 -3.80 9.73
C PRO A 412 -8.41 -4.58 9.13
N PHE A 413 -8.44 -4.90 7.84
CA PHE A 413 -9.54 -5.71 7.26
C PHE A 413 -9.49 -7.20 7.63
N SER A 414 -8.77 -7.53 8.70
CA SER A 414 -8.34 -8.90 9.02
C SER A 414 -9.47 -9.79 9.55
N ASP A 415 -10.58 -9.23 10.03
CA ASP A 415 -11.69 -10.02 10.61
C ASP A 415 -13.08 -9.35 10.46
N GLN A 416 -14.15 -10.15 10.54
CA GLN A 416 -15.55 -9.68 10.53
C GLN A 416 -15.93 -8.69 11.66
N HIS A 417 -15.00 -8.40 12.57
CA HIS A 417 -15.17 -7.50 13.73
C HIS A 417 -14.13 -6.37 13.78
N SER A 418 -13.50 -6.08 12.65
CA SER A 418 -12.45 -5.07 12.55
C SER A 418 -12.95 -3.68 12.93
N THR A 419 -12.39 -3.11 13.99
CA THR A 419 -12.73 -1.78 14.49
C THR A 419 -11.76 -0.74 13.98
N CYS A 420 -12.28 0.30 13.32
CA CYS A 420 -11.49 1.42 12.85
C CYS A 420 -11.21 2.42 13.99
N PRO A 421 -10.01 3.02 14.08
CA PRO A 421 -9.74 4.07 15.04
C PRO A 421 -10.66 5.29 14.81
N ARG A 422 -10.87 6.11 15.84
CA ARG A 422 -11.43 7.45 15.68
C ARG A 422 -10.40 8.31 14.96
N VAL A 423 -10.82 9.01 13.91
CA VAL A 423 -9.91 9.79 13.10
C VAL A 423 -10.02 11.26 13.41
N GLN A 424 -8.87 11.94 13.51
CA GLN A 424 -8.77 13.39 13.56
C GLN A 424 -8.24 13.92 12.23
N CYS A 425 -9.09 14.63 11.50
CA CYS A 425 -8.75 15.24 10.22
C CYS A 425 -8.20 16.66 10.39
N PRO A 426 -7.19 17.05 9.59
CA PRO A 426 -6.66 18.40 9.58
C PRO A 426 -7.58 19.34 8.78
N ALA A 427 -7.30 20.64 8.87
CA ALA A 427 -7.97 21.64 8.07
C ALA A 427 -7.60 21.54 6.58
N SER A 428 -8.38 22.19 5.73
CA SER A 428 -8.07 22.42 4.30
C SER A 428 -8.02 21.18 3.41
N CYS A 429 -8.51 20.02 3.87
CA CYS A 429 -8.63 18.83 3.01
C CYS A 429 -9.57 19.02 1.82
N LYS A 430 -10.48 19.99 1.87
CA LYS A 430 -11.38 20.32 0.76
C LYS A 430 -10.61 20.75 -0.49
N ASN A 431 -9.51 21.48 -0.32
CA ASN A 431 -8.74 22.11 -1.40
C ASN A 431 -7.72 21.14 -2.02
N GLN A 432 -7.62 19.92 -1.50
CA GLN A 432 -6.68 18.94 -2.00
C GLN A 432 -7.13 18.40 -3.37
N PRO A 433 -6.20 18.23 -4.32
CA PRO A 433 -6.51 17.69 -5.65
C PRO A 433 -7.14 16.31 -5.56
N SER A 434 -8.19 16.09 -6.37
CA SER A 434 -8.92 14.82 -6.38
C SER A 434 -8.04 13.62 -6.75
N TYR A 435 -6.97 13.84 -7.53
CA TYR A 435 -6.01 12.79 -7.86
C TYR A 435 -5.30 12.21 -6.63
N TRP A 436 -4.88 13.05 -5.68
CA TRP A 436 -4.20 12.59 -4.45
C TRP A 436 -5.17 12.20 -3.33
N SER A 437 -6.43 12.61 -3.42
CA SER A 437 -7.40 12.45 -2.35
C SER A 437 -8.77 12.00 -2.88
N PRO A 438 -8.85 10.92 -3.66
CA PRO A 438 -10.06 10.54 -4.38
C PRO A 438 -11.23 10.31 -3.42
N VAL A 439 -12.44 10.63 -3.88
CA VAL A 439 -13.69 10.31 -3.15
C VAL A 439 -14.56 9.53 -4.11
N ILE A 440 -14.73 8.23 -3.85
CA ILE A 440 -15.48 7.33 -4.73
C ILE A 440 -16.75 6.90 -4.00
N GLY A 441 -17.90 7.24 -4.55
CA GLY A 441 -19.21 6.93 -3.98
C GLY A 441 -19.82 8.03 -3.13
N THR A 442 -21.04 7.78 -2.67
CA THR A 442 -21.87 8.72 -1.91
C THR A 442 -22.57 7.99 -0.78
N GLY A 443 -22.39 8.46 0.46
CA GLY A 443 -22.97 7.86 1.67
C GLY A 443 -22.27 6.58 2.12
N VAL A 444 -21.92 5.71 1.17
CA VAL A 444 -20.96 4.60 1.31
C VAL A 444 -19.84 4.86 0.30
N TYR A 445 -18.60 4.84 0.79
CA TYR A 445 -17.41 5.17 0.03
C TYR A 445 -16.55 3.93 -0.18
N ALA A 446 -15.80 3.87 -1.28
CA ALA A 446 -14.80 2.82 -1.48
C ALA A 446 -13.68 2.98 -0.45
N ASP A 447 -13.14 1.88 0.07
CA ASP A 447 -12.01 1.86 1.03
C ASP A 447 -10.77 2.67 0.60
N SER A 448 -10.55 2.80 -0.71
CA SER A 448 -9.54 3.63 -1.37
C SER A 448 -9.84 5.14 -1.40
N SER A 449 -10.98 5.58 -0.86
CA SER A 449 -11.33 7.01 -0.77
C SER A 449 -10.62 7.68 0.41
N SER A 450 -10.23 8.94 0.24
CA SER A 450 -9.75 9.79 1.33
C SER A 450 -10.82 9.92 2.41
N ILE A 451 -10.46 9.57 3.64
CA ILE A 451 -11.36 9.62 4.80
C ILE A 451 -11.85 11.05 5.04
N CYS A 452 -10.93 12.01 5.09
CA CYS A 452 -11.25 13.40 5.43
C CYS A 452 -12.05 14.09 4.34
N ARG A 453 -11.76 13.84 3.05
CA ARG A 453 -12.59 14.39 1.96
C ARG A 453 -13.92 13.69 1.83
N ALA A 454 -14.00 12.37 2.07
CA ALA A 454 -15.28 11.67 2.15
C ALA A 454 -16.14 12.19 3.30
N ALA A 455 -15.53 12.55 4.44
CA ALA A 455 -16.20 13.18 5.57
C ALA A 455 -16.70 14.60 5.25
N LEU A 456 -15.91 15.41 4.55
CA LEU A 456 -16.35 16.72 4.03
C LEU A 456 -17.50 16.56 3.03
N HIS A 457 -17.38 15.64 2.07
CA HIS A 457 -18.42 15.31 1.11
C HIS A 457 -19.72 14.86 1.81
N ALA A 458 -19.61 14.03 2.86
CA ALA A 458 -20.73 13.60 3.67
C ALA A 458 -21.33 14.69 4.57
N GLY A 459 -20.62 15.81 4.78
CA GLY A 459 -21.00 16.86 5.73
C GLY A 459 -20.80 16.45 7.20
N VAL A 460 -19.91 15.50 7.44
CA VAL A 460 -19.59 14.96 8.78
C VAL A 460 -18.63 15.85 9.55
N ILE A 461 -17.69 16.51 8.84
CA ILE A 461 -16.75 17.48 9.38
C ILE A 461 -16.81 18.79 8.59
N LYS A 462 -16.32 19.88 9.18
CA LYS A 462 -16.18 21.19 8.53
C LYS A 462 -14.82 21.31 7.84
N ALA A 463 -14.63 22.34 7.01
CA ALA A 463 -13.36 22.62 6.32
C ALA A 463 -12.18 22.86 7.27
N SER A 464 -12.45 23.20 8.54
CA SER A 464 -11.46 23.31 9.62
C SER A 464 -10.91 21.97 10.10
N GLY A 465 -11.43 20.84 9.59
CA GLY A 465 -11.12 19.50 10.11
C GLY A 465 -12.00 19.13 11.29
N GLY A 466 -11.56 18.13 12.07
CA GLY A 466 -12.27 17.65 13.25
C GLY A 466 -12.24 16.14 13.41
N TYR A 467 -12.93 15.65 14.44
CA TYR A 467 -13.04 14.22 14.71
C TYR A 467 -14.19 13.57 13.94
N LEU A 468 -13.97 12.36 13.45
CA LEU A 468 -15.00 11.52 12.85
C LEU A 468 -14.83 10.06 13.23
N ASP A 469 -15.94 9.32 13.20
CA ASP A 469 -15.96 7.88 13.40
C ASP A 469 -16.13 7.17 12.05
N ILE A 470 -15.48 6.02 11.88
CA ILE A 470 -15.49 5.23 10.64
C ILE A 470 -16.07 3.86 10.93
N LEU A 471 -16.91 3.37 10.02
CA LEU A 471 -17.34 1.98 9.98
C LEU A 471 -16.86 1.34 8.68
N ALA A 472 -15.90 0.43 8.79
CA ALA A 472 -15.56 -0.47 7.70
C ALA A 472 -16.71 -1.44 7.43
N MET A 473 -16.93 -1.75 6.16
CA MET A 473 -18.02 -2.57 5.64
C MET A 473 -17.50 -3.46 4.51
N ASP A 474 -18.25 -4.51 4.20
CA ASP A 474 -17.93 -5.40 3.09
C ASP A 474 -17.88 -4.66 1.74
N LYS A 475 -17.20 -5.27 0.78
CA LYS A 475 -17.08 -4.75 -0.58
C LYS A 475 -18.45 -4.46 -1.20
N LYS A 476 -18.50 -3.40 -2.01
CA LYS A 476 -19.66 -3.05 -2.83
C LYS A 476 -19.27 -3.15 -4.30
N ASN A 477 -20.17 -3.67 -5.14
CA ASN A 477 -19.90 -3.87 -6.57
C ASN A 477 -19.98 -2.57 -7.40
N SER A 478 -20.66 -1.54 -6.88
CA SER A 478 -20.83 -0.26 -7.57
C SER A 478 -21.02 0.93 -6.61
N TYR A 479 -20.44 2.06 -7.01
CA TYR A 479 -20.50 3.35 -6.33
C TYR A 479 -21.07 4.41 -7.25
N THR A 480 -21.90 5.28 -6.69
CA THR A 480 -22.49 6.43 -7.38
C THR A 480 -21.87 7.71 -6.83
N GLY A 481 -21.21 8.47 -7.69
CA GLY A 481 -20.67 9.79 -7.39
C GLY A 481 -21.75 10.87 -7.36
N SER A 482 -21.49 11.93 -6.61
CA SER A 482 -22.31 13.14 -6.54
C SER A 482 -21.47 14.35 -6.11
N LEU A 483 -22.00 15.56 -6.35
CA LEU A 483 -21.46 16.79 -5.79
C LEU A 483 -22.18 17.10 -4.48
N LYS A 484 -21.48 17.02 -3.34
CA LYS A 484 -22.04 17.37 -2.02
C LYS A 484 -21.05 18.19 -1.21
N ASN A 485 -21.57 19.19 -0.50
CA ASN A 485 -20.78 20.07 0.38
C ASN A 485 -19.55 20.71 -0.30
N GLY A 486 -19.62 20.90 -1.63
CA GLY A 486 -18.54 21.42 -2.47
C GLY A 486 -17.36 20.46 -2.67
N VAL A 487 -17.57 19.15 -2.52
CA VAL A 487 -16.64 18.09 -2.90
C VAL A 487 -17.30 17.25 -3.99
N GLN A 488 -16.60 16.98 -5.09
CA GLN A 488 -17.07 16.08 -6.15
C GLN A 488 -16.61 14.66 -5.83
N SER A 489 -17.53 13.70 -5.83
CA SER A 489 -17.21 12.27 -5.78
C SER A 489 -17.44 11.57 -7.12
N GLU A 490 -16.72 10.47 -7.32
CA GLU A 490 -16.69 9.69 -8.56
C GLU A 490 -17.58 8.45 -8.48
N SER A 491 -18.14 8.05 -9.62
CA SER A 491 -18.83 6.77 -9.79
C SER A 491 -17.82 5.70 -10.21
N LYS A 492 -17.97 4.47 -9.70
CA LYS A 492 -17.10 3.35 -10.07
C LYS A 492 -17.90 2.05 -10.08
N SER A 493 -17.79 1.27 -11.15
CA SER A 493 -18.33 -0.10 -11.25
C SER A 493 -17.20 -1.11 -11.11
N GLN A 494 -17.52 -2.34 -10.69
CA GLN A 494 -16.54 -3.45 -10.56
C GLN A 494 -15.36 -3.12 -9.64
N SER A 495 -15.63 -2.42 -8.54
CA SER A 495 -14.59 -2.11 -7.55
C SER A 495 -14.15 -3.36 -6.78
N GLN A 496 -12.83 -3.56 -6.75
CA GLN A 496 -12.17 -4.43 -5.78
C GLN A 496 -11.90 -3.61 -4.49
N GLY A 497 -11.87 -4.27 -3.33
CA GLY A 497 -11.71 -3.62 -2.03
C GLY A 497 -13.00 -3.49 -1.20
N GLY A 498 -12.84 -3.22 0.09
CA GLY A 498 -13.92 -2.99 1.04
C GLY A 498 -14.68 -1.68 0.81
N SER A 499 -15.60 -1.38 1.71
CA SER A 499 -16.30 -0.10 1.70
C SER A 499 -16.35 0.51 3.10
N PHE A 500 -16.70 1.79 3.22
CA PHE A 500 -16.86 2.41 4.53
C PHE A 500 -17.93 3.49 4.58
N ARG A 501 -18.33 3.80 5.81
CA ARG A 501 -19.18 4.94 6.14
C ARG A 501 -18.51 5.80 7.21
N VAL A 502 -18.76 7.10 7.11
CA VAL A 502 -18.28 8.12 8.06
C VAL A 502 -19.45 8.63 8.90
N PHE A 503 -19.17 8.90 10.17
CA PHE A 503 -20.14 9.36 11.15
C PHE A 503 -19.57 10.54 11.94
N THR A 504 -20.45 11.47 12.30
CA THR A 504 -20.07 12.60 13.14
C THR A 504 -19.81 12.13 14.57
N VAL A 505 -18.86 12.78 15.23
CA VAL A 505 -18.58 12.59 16.65
C VAL A 505 -19.47 13.54 17.44
N ARG A 506 -20.07 13.03 18.52
CA ARG A 506 -20.79 13.90 19.47
C ARG A 506 -19.75 14.69 20.26
N GLU A 507 -19.83 16.02 20.16
CA GLU A 507 -19.13 16.95 21.05
C GLU A 507 -19.62 16.81 22.49
#